data_AF-A0A960N428-F1
#
_entry.id   AF-A0A960N428-F1
#
_cell.length_a   1.000
_cell.length_b   1.000
_cell.length_c   1.000
_cell.angle_alpha   90.00
_cell.angle_beta   90.00
_cell.angle_gamma   90.00
#
_symmetry.space_group_name_H-M   'P 1'
#
loop_
_entity.id
_entity.type
_entity.pdbx_description
1 polymer ?
#
loop_
_entity_poly.entity_id
_entity_poly.type
_entity_poly.pdbx_seq_one_letter_code
_entity_poly.pdbx_strand_id
1 'polypeptide(L)'
;DWKAPNMSYWSVQDGAITAESTEANPCTSNQFLVWQGGDVADFEITCTVRFKGNNSGVQYRSAFVDEANFVLAGYQADLHPSPNYFGMLYGEKMGKRGIIAQRGQRVEINAAGEVKVVGEVGDGATLTDWEWNTLRVVAVGNHLIHQVNGVTTVDIIDNHPEALAKGVLGLQLHAGPPMRVEFKDLKLRHLKGAEGQEVLQKAIASGAAKKKAAAAAPASNGASQYDWVKADPLPTWIWRADALNDDWIYLRKTFTISGEVKSAKLYATCDNELELSINGQSAGRAPDWGNPILSTEAAKLLKPG
;
A
#
# COMPACT_ATOMS: atom_id res chain seq x y z
N ASP A 1 21.86 12.42 15.60
CA ASP A 1 20.91 12.92 16.62
C ASP A 1 19.51 13.06 16.04
N TRP A 2 18.48 12.81 16.86
CA TRP A 2 17.07 12.92 16.51
C TRP A 2 16.36 13.79 17.55
N LYS A 3 15.37 14.59 17.14
CA LYS A 3 14.59 15.46 18.04
C LYS A 3 13.10 15.44 17.70
N ALA A 4 12.28 15.59 18.73
CA ALA A 4 10.83 15.74 18.65
C ALA A 4 10.39 16.81 19.66
N PRO A 5 9.21 17.43 19.48
CA PRO A 5 8.73 18.46 20.39
C PRO A 5 8.35 17.85 21.75
N ASN A 6 7.88 16.60 21.75
CA ASN A 6 7.67 15.82 22.95
C ASN A 6 8.37 14.45 22.84
N MET A 7 9.48 14.30 23.55
CA MET A 7 10.23 13.03 23.62
C MET A 7 9.54 11.96 24.46
N SER A 8 8.47 12.25 25.22
CA SER A 8 7.79 11.24 26.06
C SER A 8 7.13 10.13 25.24
N TYR A 9 6.83 10.39 23.97
CA TYR A 9 6.31 9.39 23.04
C TYR A 9 7.39 8.46 22.49
N TRP A 10 8.67 8.82 22.59
CA TRP A 10 9.76 8.19 21.86
C TRP A 10 10.74 7.52 22.82
N SER A 11 11.10 6.28 22.52
CA SER A 11 12.09 5.53 23.28
C SER A 11 12.87 4.60 22.37
N VAL A 12 13.96 4.02 22.87
CA VAL A 12 14.64 2.90 22.21
C VAL A 12 14.29 1.63 22.98
N GLN A 13 13.68 0.67 22.31
CA GLN A 13 13.31 -0.64 22.88
C GLN A 13 13.81 -1.73 21.94
N ASP A 14 14.55 -2.72 22.46
CA ASP A 14 15.06 -3.86 21.70
C ASP A 14 15.78 -3.51 20.38
N GLY A 15 16.53 -2.40 20.40
CA GLY A 15 17.28 -1.90 19.23
C GLY A 15 16.42 -1.18 18.19
N ALA A 16 15.15 -0.91 18.47
CA ALA A 16 14.25 -0.13 17.63
C ALA A 16 13.92 1.23 18.28
N ILE A 17 13.81 2.27 17.45
CA ILE A 17 13.14 3.51 17.81
C ILE A 17 11.64 3.20 17.87
N THR A 18 11.06 3.31 19.06
CA THR A 18 9.65 3.02 19.33
C THR A 18 8.92 4.31 19.64
N ALA A 19 7.81 4.53 18.94
CA ALA A 19 6.85 5.58 19.24
C ALA A 19 5.51 4.95 19.65
N GLU A 20 4.89 5.45 20.71
CA GLU A 20 3.63 4.89 21.22
C GLU A 20 2.72 5.97 21.81
N SER A 21 1.44 5.93 21.42
CA SER A 21 0.35 6.66 22.05
C SER A 21 -0.61 5.67 22.71
N THR A 22 -1.15 6.04 23.86
CA THR A 22 -2.10 5.21 24.62
C THR A 22 -3.27 6.06 25.06
N GLU A 23 -4.33 5.46 25.60
CA GLU A 23 -5.43 6.22 26.20
C GLU A 23 -4.95 7.12 27.35
N ALA A 24 -3.96 6.66 28.13
CA ALA A 24 -3.38 7.42 29.23
C ALA A 24 -2.36 8.48 28.78
N ASN A 25 -1.78 8.32 27.58
CA ASN A 25 -0.86 9.28 26.95
C ASN A 25 -1.28 9.52 25.49
N PRO A 26 -2.39 10.25 25.26
CA PRO A 26 -2.96 10.41 23.93
C PRO A 26 -2.10 11.31 23.03
N CYS A 27 -2.12 11.05 21.73
CA CYS A 27 -1.47 11.88 20.71
C CYS A 27 -2.53 12.74 20.01
N THR A 28 -2.59 14.03 20.32
CA THR A 28 -3.63 14.95 19.82
C THR A 28 -3.23 15.72 18.56
N SER A 29 -1.96 15.63 18.15
CA SER A 29 -1.42 16.22 16.92
C SER A 29 -0.28 15.37 16.41
N ASN A 30 -0.09 15.31 15.08
CA ASN A 30 0.97 14.50 14.47
C ASN A 30 2.33 14.87 15.07
N GLN A 31 3.03 13.88 15.60
CA GLN A 31 4.37 14.05 16.16
C GLN A 31 5.40 13.56 15.15
N PHE A 32 6.47 14.32 14.99
CA PHE A 32 7.59 13.93 14.13
C PHE A 32 8.89 13.86 14.93
N LEU A 33 9.57 12.71 14.86
CA LEU A 33 10.95 12.59 15.29
C LEU A 33 11.85 12.90 14.09
N VAL A 34 12.48 14.08 14.10
CA VAL A 34 13.24 14.63 12.98
C VAL A 34 14.74 14.41 13.17
N TRP A 35 15.37 13.86 12.13
CA TRP A 35 16.81 13.65 12.08
C TRP A 35 17.55 14.98 11.98
N GLN A 36 18.58 15.16 12.82
CA GLN A 36 19.31 16.43 12.94
C GLN A 36 20.56 16.48 12.07
N GLY A 37 20.76 15.52 11.16
CA GLY A 37 21.94 15.46 10.29
C GLY A 37 21.83 16.32 9.02
N GLY A 38 20.77 17.13 8.90
CA GLY A 38 20.56 18.07 7.80
C GLY A 38 19.56 17.59 6.75
N ASP A 39 19.55 18.28 5.62
CA ASP A 39 18.63 18.01 4.52
C ASP A 39 19.00 16.74 3.75
N VAL A 40 17.97 16.02 3.31
CA VAL A 40 18.06 15.00 2.27
C VAL A 40 17.57 15.59 0.94
N ALA A 41 18.28 15.28 -0.16
CA ALA A 41 17.94 15.73 -1.51
C ALA A 41 17.79 14.52 -2.43
N ASP A 42 18.85 14.14 -3.15
CA ASP A 42 18.94 12.82 -3.79
C ASP A 42 19.44 11.82 -2.75
N PHE A 43 18.65 10.78 -2.47
CA PHE A 43 18.97 9.80 -1.44
C PHE A 43 18.28 8.46 -1.65
N GLU A 44 18.81 7.48 -0.94
CA GLU A 44 18.16 6.21 -0.63
C GLU A 44 18.11 6.08 0.90
N ILE A 45 16.94 5.73 1.43
CA ILE A 45 16.81 5.34 2.82
C ILE A 45 16.14 3.98 2.91
N THR A 46 16.63 3.14 3.83
CA THR A 46 15.97 1.88 4.20
C THR A 46 15.74 1.83 5.69
N CYS A 47 14.63 1.25 6.13
CA CYS A 47 14.39 0.90 7.52
C CYS A 47 13.51 -0.36 7.60
N THR A 48 13.69 -1.13 8.67
CA THR A 48 12.73 -2.17 9.05
C THR A 48 11.69 -1.55 9.98
N VAL A 49 10.42 -1.73 9.68
CA VAL A 49 9.30 -1.07 10.37
C VAL A 49 8.14 -2.01 10.59
N ARG A 50 7.48 -1.88 11.73
CA ARG A 50 6.17 -2.47 12.02
C ARG A 50 5.32 -1.49 12.82
N PHE A 51 4.02 -1.54 12.65
CA PHE A 51 3.09 -0.62 13.30
C PHE A 51 1.74 -1.28 13.57
N LYS A 52 0.97 -0.74 14.51
CA LYS A 52 -0.40 -1.21 14.78
C LYS A 52 -1.26 -0.08 15.31
N GLY A 53 -2.57 -0.22 15.11
CA GLY A 53 -3.59 0.71 15.60
C GLY A 53 -3.89 1.84 14.63
N ASN A 54 -2.87 2.57 14.18
CA ASN A 54 -3.02 3.66 13.21
C ASN A 54 -1.82 3.71 12.24
N ASN A 55 -1.86 4.60 11.24
CA ASN A 55 -0.80 4.76 10.27
C ASN A 55 0.44 5.46 10.84
N SER A 56 1.56 5.24 10.17
CA SER A 56 2.84 5.90 10.42
C SER A 56 3.54 6.13 9.08
N GLY A 57 4.78 6.58 9.09
CA GLY A 57 5.55 6.74 7.87
C GLY A 57 6.87 7.45 8.07
N VAL A 58 7.58 7.56 6.96
CA VAL A 58 8.82 8.33 6.87
C VAL A 58 8.54 9.59 6.06
N GLN A 59 8.64 10.74 6.72
CA GLN A 59 8.64 12.06 6.10
C GLN A 59 10.00 12.32 5.45
N TYR A 60 10.01 12.86 4.24
CA TYR A 60 11.25 13.18 3.54
C TYR A 60 11.09 14.38 2.59
N ARG A 61 12.19 15.10 2.38
CA ARG A 61 12.21 16.38 1.65
C ARG A 61 11.17 17.38 2.18
N SER A 62 10.82 17.25 3.46
CA SER A 62 9.80 18.07 4.09
C SER A 62 10.39 19.40 4.56
N ALA A 63 9.54 20.40 4.72
CA ALA A 63 9.86 21.67 5.36
C ALA A 63 9.15 21.78 6.70
N PHE A 64 9.75 22.50 7.65
CA PHE A 64 9.03 22.93 8.84
C PHE A 64 8.01 24.01 8.46
N VAL A 65 6.75 23.79 8.80
CA VAL A 65 5.70 24.83 8.77
C VAL A 65 5.43 25.42 10.15
N ASP A 66 5.92 24.74 11.19
CA ASP A 66 6.10 25.24 12.55
C ASP A 66 7.29 24.52 13.17
N GLU A 67 8.45 25.17 13.20
CA GLU A 67 9.70 24.58 13.67
C GLU A 67 9.70 24.32 15.17
N ALA A 68 9.06 25.21 15.96
CA ALA A 68 9.00 25.07 17.42
C ALA A 68 8.24 23.80 17.84
N ASN A 69 7.20 23.45 17.08
CA ASN A 69 6.40 22.24 17.30
C ASN A 69 6.73 21.10 16.33
N PHE A 70 7.81 21.22 15.56
CA PHE A 70 8.26 20.21 14.59
C PHE A 70 7.19 19.78 13.59
N VAL A 71 6.28 20.67 13.23
CA VAL A 71 5.22 20.38 12.25
C VAL A 71 5.83 20.42 10.86
N LEU A 72 5.70 19.31 10.13
CA LEU A 72 6.26 19.15 8.79
C LEU A 72 5.18 19.28 7.71
N ALA A 73 5.58 19.81 6.55
CA ALA A 73 4.85 19.66 5.30
C ALA A 73 5.78 19.07 4.24
N GLY A 74 5.34 18.03 3.53
CA GLY A 74 6.14 17.39 2.50
C GLY A 74 5.75 15.95 2.21
N TYR A 75 6.63 15.23 1.51
CA TYR A 75 6.34 13.87 1.10
C TYR A 75 6.45 12.88 2.26
N GLN A 76 5.49 11.97 2.35
CA GLN A 76 5.48 10.84 3.26
C GLN A 76 5.49 9.52 2.49
N ALA A 77 6.41 8.63 2.84
CA ALA A 77 6.23 7.20 2.58
C ALA A 77 5.35 6.66 3.70
N ASP A 78 4.05 6.64 3.44
CA ASP A 78 3.02 6.33 4.44
C ASP A 78 2.77 4.82 4.51
N LEU A 79 2.59 4.33 5.73
CA LEU A 79 2.33 2.94 6.08
C LEU A 79 1.03 2.90 6.87
N HIS A 80 -0.01 2.43 6.21
CA HIS A 80 -1.38 2.48 6.72
C HIS A 80 -1.97 1.05 6.85
N PRO A 81 -2.86 0.78 7.83
CA PRO A 81 -3.47 -0.54 7.99
C PRO A 81 -4.30 -0.99 6.77
N SER A 82 -4.91 -0.04 6.06
CA SER A 82 -5.57 -0.29 4.77
C SER A 82 -4.55 -0.71 3.69
N PRO A 83 -4.74 -1.87 3.04
CA PRO A 83 -3.81 -2.39 2.03
C PRO A 83 -3.52 -1.45 0.86
N ASN A 84 -4.50 -0.64 0.44
CA ASN A 84 -4.37 0.32 -0.67
C ASN A 84 -3.42 1.48 -0.34
N TYR A 85 -3.18 1.73 0.94
CA TYR A 85 -2.40 2.86 1.44
C TYR A 85 -1.06 2.41 2.05
N PHE A 86 -0.77 1.11 2.08
CA PHE A 86 0.48 0.58 2.63
C PHE A 86 1.65 0.84 1.66
N GLY A 87 2.55 1.76 2.02
CA GLY A 87 3.66 2.18 1.18
C GLY A 87 3.24 3.18 0.11
N MET A 88 2.22 4.00 0.39
CA MET A 88 1.72 5.03 -0.52
C MET A 88 2.56 6.32 -0.45
N LEU A 89 2.40 7.19 -1.45
CA LEU A 89 2.89 8.56 -1.34
C LEU A 89 1.77 9.49 -0.87
N TYR A 90 1.96 10.08 0.30
CA TYR A 90 1.09 11.12 0.86
C TYR A 90 1.83 12.46 0.91
N GLY A 91 1.15 13.57 0.64
CA GLY A 91 1.68 14.92 0.82
C GLY A 91 1.15 15.54 2.11
N GLU A 92 1.89 15.37 3.20
CA GLU A 92 1.56 15.94 4.51
C GLU A 92 1.49 17.47 4.39
N LYS A 93 0.33 18.04 4.72
CA LYS A 93 0.06 19.50 4.68
C LYS A 93 0.40 20.18 3.34
N MET A 94 0.35 19.46 2.23
CA MET A 94 0.57 19.99 0.88
C MET A 94 -0.73 20.46 0.19
N GLY A 95 -1.69 20.95 0.98
CA GLY A 95 -2.99 21.44 0.48
C GLY A 95 -3.83 20.32 -0.16
N LYS A 96 -4.16 20.46 -1.45
CA LYS A 96 -4.94 19.46 -2.20
C LYS A 96 -4.15 18.18 -2.49
N ARG A 97 -2.83 18.20 -2.31
CA ARG A 97 -1.94 17.06 -2.58
C ARG A 97 -1.86 16.12 -1.37
N GLY A 98 -3.00 15.58 -0.93
CA GLY A 98 -3.09 14.59 0.13
C GLY A 98 -2.58 13.22 -0.35
N ILE A 99 -3.46 12.28 -0.65
CA ILE A 99 -3.05 11.02 -1.29
C ILE A 99 -2.57 11.33 -2.72
N ILE A 100 -1.27 11.21 -2.97
CA ILE A 100 -0.66 11.48 -4.29
C ILE A 100 -0.62 10.21 -5.14
N ALA A 101 -0.24 9.08 -4.55
CA ALA A 101 -0.23 7.78 -5.23
C ALA A 101 -0.58 6.69 -4.23
N GLN A 102 -1.61 5.90 -4.52
CA GLN A 102 -1.94 4.71 -3.74
C GLN A 102 -0.99 3.56 -4.09
N ARG A 103 -0.90 2.57 -3.20
CA ARG A 103 -0.14 1.35 -3.46
C ARG A 103 -0.56 0.72 -4.80
N GLY A 104 0.42 0.32 -5.57
CA GLY A 104 0.25 -0.29 -6.89
C GLY A 104 0.27 0.71 -8.05
N GLN A 105 0.36 2.02 -7.78
CA GLN A 105 0.29 3.03 -8.83
C GLN A 105 1.66 3.54 -9.28
N ARG A 106 1.81 3.68 -10.60
CA ARG A 106 2.75 4.63 -11.19
C ARG A 106 1.99 5.90 -11.56
N VAL A 107 2.46 7.05 -11.09
CA VAL A 107 1.80 8.34 -11.37
C VAL A 107 2.79 9.37 -11.93
N GLU A 108 2.26 10.24 -12.79
CA GLU A 108 2.91 11.46 -13.23
C GLU A 108 2.11 12.67 -12.76
N ILE A 109 2.80 13.64 -12.18
CA ILE A 109 2.23 14.92 -11.80
C ILE A 109 2.73 15.93 -12.82
N ASN A 110 1.80 16.66 -13.46
CA ASN A 110 2.16 17.65 -14.46
C ASN A 110 2.48 19.02 -13.82
N ALA A 111 2.85 19.98 -14.67
CA ALA A 111 3.21 21.33 -14.22
C ALA A 111 2.06 22.09 -13.53
N ALA A 112 0.81 21.70 -13.77
CA ALA A 112 -0.39 22.26 -13.11
C ALA A 112 -0.73 21.57 -11.78
N GLY A 113 0.02 20.53 -11.41
CA GLY A 113 -0.19 19.76 -10.18
C GLY A 113 -1.25 18.67 -10.32
N GLU A 114 -1.70 18.37 -11.54
CA GLU A 114 -2.66 17.32 -11.81
C GLU A 114 -1.96 15.95 -11.76
N VAL A 115 -2.53 15.04 -10.98
CA VAL A 115 -2.03 13.68 -10.82
C VAL A 115 -2.69 12.78 -11.85
N LYS A 116 -1.89 12.04 -12.61
CA LYS A 116 -2.34 11.03 -13.57
C LYS A 116 -1.72 9.68 -13.25
N VAL A 117 -2.55 8.65 -13.09
CA VAL A 117 -2.08 7.26 -13.07
C VAL A 117 -1.67 6.88 -14.50
N VAL A 118 -0.40 6.51 -14.68
CA VAL A 118 0.20 6.18 -15.99
C VAL A 118 0.64 4.72 -16.08
N GLY A 119 0.50 3.96 -15.00
CA GLY A 119 0.78 2.53 -14.98
C GLY A 119 0.59 1.91 -13.61
N GLU A 120 0.94 0.63 -13.53
CA GLU A 120 0.83 -0.18 -12.34
C GLU A 120 2.20 -0.74 -11.93
N VAL A 121 2.38 -0.91 -10.63
CA VAL A 121 3.57 -1.50 -9.99
C VAL A 121 3.15 -2.52 -8.93
N GLY A 122 4.12 -3.26 -8.42
CA GLY A 122 3.89 -4.22 -7.34
C GLY A 122 3.56 -5.62 -7.83
N ASP A 123 3.25 -6.51 -6.89
CA ASP A 123 3.04 -7.95 -7.11
C ASP A 123 1.75 -8.49 -6.49
N GLY A 124 0.92 -7.61 -5.90
CA GLY A 124 -0.31 -7.97 -5.21
C GLY A 124 -0.11 -8.69 -3.87
N ALA A 125 1.11 -8.73 -3.31
CA ALA A 125 1.37 -9.41 -2.05
C ALA A 125 0.56 -8.78 -0.89
N THR A 126 0.12 -9.61 0.05
CA THR A 126 -0.43 -9.10 1.31
C THR A 126 0.69 -8.48 2.14
N LEU A 127 0.46 -7.28 2.66
CA LEU A 127 1.35 -6.61 3.62
C LEU A 127 0.61 -6.53 4.97
N THR A 128 1.31 -6.86 6.05
CA THR A 128 0.75 -6.89 7.40
C THR A 128 1.41 -5.80 8.23
N ASP A 129 0.62 -5.02 8.96
CA ASP A 129 1.07 -3.88 9.76
C ASP A 129 1.93 -4.29 10.97
N TRP A 130 1.52 -5.30 11.73
CA TRP A 130 2.24 -5.76 12.93
C TRP A 130 3.31 -6.85 12.66
N GLU A 131 3.81 -6.91 11.44
CA GLU A 131 4.97 -7.70 11.04
C GLU A 131 6.12 -6.80 10.61
N TRP A 132 7.35 -7.29 10.70
CA TRP A 132 8.52 -6.53 10.26
C TRP A 132 8.54 -6.41 8.73
N ASN A 133 8.42 -5.18 8.24
CA ASN A 133 8.50 -4.85 6.83
C ASN A 133 9.76 -4.03 6.55
N THR A 134 10.45 -4.30 5.44
CA THR A 134 11.54 -3.43 4.98
C THR A 134 10.96 -2.32 4.09
N LEU A 135 10.93 -1.09 4.58
CA LEU A 135 10.63 0.09 3.78
C LEU A 135 11.93 0.60 3.13
N ARG A 136 11.87 0.89 1.84
CA ARG A 136 12.93 1.57 1.09
C ARG A 136 12.33 2.73 0.29
N VAL A 137 12.93 3.91 0.41
CA VAL A 137 12.59 5.09 -0.39
C VAL A 137 13.80 5.49 -1.21
N VAL A 138 13.61 5.67 -2.51
CA VAL A 138 14.60 6.24 -3.43
C VAL A 138 14.01 7.50 -4.01
N ALA A 139 14.67 8.62 -3.78
CA ALA A 139 14.27 9.91 -4.32
C ALA A 139 15.48 10.52 -5.04
N VAL A 140 15.38 10.67 -6.36
CA VAL A 140 16.46 11.19 -7.21
C VAL A 140 15.86 12.16 -8.23
N GLY A 141 16.30 13.41 -8.21
CA GLY A 141 15.65 14.49 -8.93
C GLY A 141 14.18 14.58 -8.53
N ASN A 142 13.28 14.56 -9.50
CA ASN A 142 11.84 14.57 -9.28
C ASN A 142 11.17 13.19 -9.32
N HIS A 143 11.96 12.11 -9.33
CA HIS A 143 11.47 10.74 -9.34
C HIS A 143 11.54 10.14 -7.93
N LEU A 144 10.39 9.71 -7.42
CA LEU A 144 10.21 9.14 -6.08
C LEU A 144 9.70 7.70 -6.21
N ILE A 145 10.37 6.76 -5.55
CA ILE A 145 9.99 5.34 -5.54
C ILE A 145 9.95 4.86 -4.10
N HIS A 146 8.84 4.22 -3.71
CA HIS A 146 8.74 3.50 -2.44
C HIS A 146 8.70 2.01 -2.71
N GLN A 147 9.32 1.24 -1.82
CA GLN A 147 9.31 -0.20 -1.85
C GLN A 147 9.08 -0.75 -0.46
N VAL A 148 8.26 -1.80 -0.37
CA VAL A 148 8.04 -2.56 0.85
C VAL A 148 8.41 -4.01 0.58
N ASN A 149 9.28 -4.59 1.40
CA ASN A 149 9.78 -5.96 1.26
C ASN A 149 10.40 -6.24 -0.12
N GLY A 150 11.05 -5.24 -0.71
CA GLY A 150 11.67 -5.32 -2.03
C GLY A 150 10.70 -5.19 -3.21
N VAL A 151 9.40 -5.01 -2.94
CA VAL A 151 8.36 -4.81 -3.95
C VAL A 151 8.07 -3.31 -4.07
N THR A 152 8.05 -2.78 -5.29
CA THR A 152 7.68 -1.37 -5.51
C THR A 152 6.20 -1.15 -5.24
N THR A 153 5.90 -0.25 -4.32
CA THR A 153 4.54 0.11 -3.94
C THR A 153 4.05 1.35 -4.69
N VAL A 154 4.93 2.32 -4.95
CA VAL A 154 4.62 3.48 -5.78
C VAL A 154 5.83 3.94 -6.59
N ASP A 155 5.56 4.51 -7.75
CA ASP A 155 6.55 5.06 -8.68
C ASP A 155 6.02 6.41 -9.21
N ILE A 156 6.66 7.52 -8.84
CA ILE A 156 6.13 8.87 -9.04
C ILE A 156 7.14 9.74 -9.77
N ILE A 157 6.70 10.44 -10.81
CA ILE A 157 7.43 11.56 -11.41
C ILE A 157 6.65 12.85 -11.11
N ASP A 158 7.22 13.74 -10.32
CA ASP A 158 6.61 15.03 -9.96
C ASP A 158 7.17 16.16 -10.83
N ASN A 159 6.51 16.50 -11.94
CA ASN A 159 6.95 17.60 -12.81
C ASN A 159 6.39 18.96 -12.39
N HIS A 160 5.77 19.07 -11.21
CA HIS A 160 5.30 20.36 -10.71
C HIS A 160 6.51 21.29 -10.47
N PRO A 161 6.44 22.60 -10.83
CA PRO A 161 7.56 23.53 -10.62
C PRO A 161 7.98 23.67 -9.15
N GLU A 162 7.04 23.42 -8.23
CA GLU A 162 7.28 23.45 -6.77
C GLU A 162 7.43 22.04 -6.17
N ALA A 163 7.75 21.03 -6.98
CA ALA A 163 8.09 19.71 -6.47
C ALA A 163 9.25 19.79 -5.47
N LEU A 164 9.15 19.09 -4.34
CA LEU A 164 10.13 19.22 -3.27
C LEU A 164 11.41 18.49 -3.67
N ALA A 165 12.50 19.25 -3.84
CA ALA A 165 13.79 18.73 -4.25
C ALA A 165 14.69 18.34 -3.06
N LYS A 166 14.47 18.95 -1.89
CA LYS A 166 15.25 18.70 -0.67
C LYS A 166 14.48 19.13 0.58
N GLY A 167 14.91 18.65 1.74
CA GLY A 167 14.37 19.06 3.05
C GLY A 167 14.67 18.03 4.13
N VAL A 168 14.00 18.13 5.27
CA VAL A 168 14.26 17.28 6.44
C VAL A 168 13.72 15.86 6.27
N LEU A 169 14.24 14.96 7.10
CA LEU A 169 13.81 13.58 7.25
C LEU A 169 13.18 13.39 8.64
N GLY A 170 12.02 12.75 8.73
CA GLY A 170 11.34 12.50 10.01
C GLY A 170 10.56 11.19 10.06
N LEU A 171 10.33 10.69 11.27
CA LEU A 171 9.48 9.52 11.54
C LEU A 171 8.19 9.99 12.19
N GLN A 172 7.04 9.45 11.77
CA GLN A 172 5.73 9.91 12.26
C GLN A 172 5.20 9.03 13.39
N LEU A 173 4.67 9.65 14.44
CA LEU A 173 3.61 9.09 15.28
C LEU A 173 2.33 9.89 15.01
N HIS A 174 1.34 9.22 14.43
CA HIS A 174 0.11 9.88 14.00
C HIS A 174 -0.79 10.25 15.19
N ALA A 175 -1.55 11.33 15.04
CA ALA A 175 -2.57 11.70 16.02
C ALA A 175 -3.76 10.73 15.99
N GLY A 176 -4.53 10.69 17.07
CA GLY A 176 -5.80 9.97 17.13
C GLY A 176 -5.73 8.70 17.99
N PRO A 177 -6.35 7.58 17.56
CA PRO A 177 -6.41 6.36 18.35
C PRO A 177 -5.03 5.86 18.81
N PRO A 178 -4.96 5.14 19.94
CA PRO A 178 -3.73 4.50 20.40
C PRO A 178 -3.04 3.73 19.28
N MET A 179 -1.75 4.00 19.11
CA MET A 179 -0.94 3.36 18.09
C MET A 179 0.47 3.14 18.58
N ARG A 180 1.15 2.20 17.95
CA ARG A 180 2.56 1.93 18.18
C ARG A 180 3.26 1.72 16.85
N VAL A 181 4.45 2.28 16.70
CA VAL A 181 5.34 2.05 15.57
C VAL A 181 6.76 1.81 16.07
N GLU A 182 7.46 0.91 15.40
CA GLU A 182 8.84 0.57 15.70
C GLU A 182 9.67 0.62 14.43
N PHE A 183 10.76 1.38 14.44
CA PHE A 183 11.71 1.51 13.35
C PHE A 183 13.09 1.02 13.79
N LYS A 184 13.73 0.15 13.01
CA LYS A 184 15.12 -0.26 13.23
C LYS A 184 15.88 -0.38 11.92
N ASP A 185 17.20 -0.55 12.03
CA ASP A 185 18.10 -0.68 10.89
C ASP A 185 18.00 0.50 9.88
N LEU A 186 17.77 1.72 10.39
CA LEU A 186 17.71 2.92 9.56
C LEU A 186 19.07 3.17 8.91
N LYS A 187 19.10 3.17 7.58
CA LYS A 187 20.30 3.44 6.78
C LYS A 187 19.95 4.49 5.75
N LEU A 188 20.62 5.63 5.82
CA LEU A 188 20.50 6.71 4.86
C LEU A 188 21.78 6.78 4.02
N ARG A 189 21.61 6.87 2.71
CA ARG A 189 22.68 7.12 1.75
C ARG A 189 22.32 8.32 0.90
N HIS A 190 23.14 9.37 0.97
CA HIS A 190 23.04 10.48 0.03
C HIS A 190 23.58 10.05 -1.33
N LEU A 191 22.86 10.38 -2.40
CA LEU A 191 23.19 9.99 -3.77
C LEU A 191 23.64 11.22 -4.57
N LYS A 192 24.53 11.01 -5.54
CA LYS A 192 25.04 12.08 -6.41
C LYS A 192 25.27 11.59 -7.83
N GLY A 193 24.95 12.44 -8.82
CA GLY A 193 25.31 12.23 -10.23
C GLY A 193 24.95 10.84 -10.75
N ALA A 194 25.93 10.16 -11.36
CA ALA A 194 25.76 8.84 -11.98
C ALA A 194 25.33 7.75 -10.99
N GLU A 195 25.82 7.78 -9.74
CA GLU A 195 25.41 6.80 -8.72
C GLU A 195 23.92 6.92 -8.42
N GLY A 196 23.41 8.15 -8.26
CA GLY A 196 21.98 8.37 -8.02
C GLY A 196 21.13 7.85 -9.15
N GLN A 197 21.53 8.11 -10.40
CA GLN A 197 20.84 7.58 -11.57
C GLN A 197 20.90 6.05 -11.62
N GLU A 198 22.03 5.42 -11.31
CA GLU A 198 22.14 3.97 -11.28
C GLU A 198 21.21 3.33 -10.22
N VAL A 199 21.18 3.90 -9.01
CA VAL A 199 20.29 3.44 -7.93
C VAL A 199 18.82 3.61 -8.30
N LEU A 200 18.47 4.73 -8.91
CA LEU A 200 17.12 4.98 -9.42
C LEU A 200 16.75 3.97 -10.50
N GLN A 201 17.59 3.75 -11.51
CA GLN A 201 17.31 2.79 -12.59
C GLN A 201 17.17 1.36 -12.07
N LYS A 202 17.95 0.95 -11.06
CA LYS A 202 17.76 -0.34 -10.38
C LYS A 202 16.42 -0.43 -9.66
N ALA A 203 16.00 0.64 -8.98
CA ALA A 203 14.70 0.71 -8.33
C ALA A 203 13.56 0.63 -9.35
N ILE A 204 13.63 1.39 -10.44
CA ILE A 204 12.69 1.33 -11.57
C ILE A 204 12.66 -0.08 -12.16
N ALA A 205 13.80 -0.72 -12.40
CA ALA A 205 13.85 -2.07 -12.97
C ALA A 205 13.25 -3.13 -12.05
N SER A 206 13.33 -2.95 -10.73
CA SER A 206 12.67 -3.84 -9.75
C SER A 206 11.17 -3.58 -9.60
N GLY A 207 10.70 -2.37 -9.95
CA GLY A 207 9.31 -1.95 -9.85
C GLY A 207 8.51 -1.99 -11.15
N ALA A 208 9.20 -1.88 -12.28
CA ALA A 208 8.72 -2.40 -13.54
C ALA A 208 8.33 -3.82 -13.21
N ALA A 209 7.03 -4.12 -13.29
CA ALA A 209 6.55 -5.47 -13.18
C ALA A 209 7.60 -6.32 -13.87
N LYS A 210 8.13 -7.36 -13.20
CA LYS A 210 8.52 -8.49 -13.99
C LYS A 210 7.28 -8.67 -14.86
N LYS A 211 7.39 -8.34 -16.15
CA LYS A 211 6.81 -9.22 -17.12
C LYS A 211 7.34 -10.56 -16.60
N LYS A 212 6.53 -11.25 -15.78
CA LYS A 212 6.15 -12.62 -16.07
C LYS A 212 6.13 -12.56 -17.56
N ALA A 213 7.20 -13.08 -18.19
CA ALA A 213 7.36 -12.99 -19.62
C ALA A 213 5.94 -13.18 -20.09
N ALA A 214 5.38 -12.17 -20.79
CA ALA A 214 4.20 -12.46 -21.55
C ALA A 214 4.73 -13.63 -22.36
N ALA A 215 4.42 -14.85 -21.92
CA ALA A 215 4.70 -16.06 -22.67
C ALA A 215 4.06 -15.64 -23.96
N ALA A 216 4.92 -15.38 -24.96
CA ALA A 216 4.53 -14.73 -26.20
C ALA A 216 3.19 -15.32 -26.51
N ALA A 217 2.12 -14.48 -26.49
CA ALA A 217 0.76 -14.97 -26.40
C ALA A 217 0.71 -16.19 -27.32
N PRO A 218 0.57 -17.42 -26.77
CA PRO A 218 0.67 -18.58 -27.63
C PRO A 218 -0.37 -18.30 -28.69
N ALA A 219 0.07 -18.29 -29.95
CA ALA A 219 -0.81 -18.03 -31.09
C ALA A 219 -2.14 -18.70 -30.76
N SER A 220 -3.20 -17.89 -30.76
CA SER A 220 -4.53 -18.25 -30.27
C SER A 220 -4.88 -19.68 -30.67
N ASN A 221 -4.64 -20.60 -29.74
CA ASN A 221 -5.27 -21.90 -29.70
C ASN A 221 -6.30 -21.72 -28.61
N GLY A 222 -7.49 -21.30 -29.03
CA GLY A 222 -8.53 -20.78 -28.17
C GLY A 222 -8.80 -21.66 -26.95
N ALA A 223 -8.39 -21.18 -25.77
CA ALA A 223 -9.23 -21.13 -24.59
C ALA A 223 -8.53 -20.31 -23.48
N SER A 224 -9.16 -19.25 -22.98
CA SER A 224 -8.79 -18.59 -21.73
C SER A 224 -9.25 -19.41 -20.53
N GLN A 225 -8.54 -19.36 -19.40
CA GLN A 225 -8.97 -19.97 -18.13
C GLN A 225 -10.32 -19.44 -17.62
N TYR A 226 -10.79 -18.32 -18.19
CA TYR A 226 -12.08 -17.68 -17.91
C TYR A 226 -13.19 -18.01 -18.92
N ASP A 227 -12.91 -18.75 -19.99
CA ASP A 227 -13.89 -18.94 -21.06
C ASP A 227 -15.16 -19.64 -20.59
N TRP A 228 -15.02 -20.51 -19.59
CA TRP A 228 -16.17 -21.19 -18.98
C TRP A 228 -17.08 -20.24 -18.19
N VAL A 229 -16.60 -19.09 -17.72
CA VAL A 229 -17.42 -18.07 -17.03
C VAL A 229 -18.30 -17.29 -18.03
N LYS A 230 -17.91 -17.28 -19.30
CA LYS A 230 -18.67 -16.69 -20.41
C LYS A 230 -19.62 -17.70 -21.07
N ALA A 231 -19.61 -18.95 -20.63
CA ALA A 231 -20.54 -19.98 -21.08
C ALA A 231 -21.78 -19.99 -20.18
N ASP A 232 -22.93 -20.38 -20.74
CA ASP A 232 -24.15 -20.48 -19.95
C ASP A 232 -24.06 -21.58 -18.87
N PRO A 233 -24.62 -21.34 -17.67
CA PRO A 233 -25.32 -20.12 -17.26
C PRO A 233 -24.37 -18.97 -16.90
N LEU A 234 -24.63 -17.78 -17.47
CA LEU A 234 -23.85 -16.58 -17.17
C LEU A 234 -24.06 -16.10 -15.72
N PRO A 235 -23.01 -15.58 -15.05
CA PRO A 235 -23.15 -14.95 -13.74
C PRO A 235 -23.95 -13.65 -13.86
N THR A 236 -24.80 -13.39 -12.86
CA THR A 236 -25.60 -12.17 -12.79
C THR A 236 -25.17 -11.31 -11.61
N TRP A 237 -25.03 -10.01 -11.84
CA TRP A 237 -24.85 -9.04 -10.75
C TRP A 237 -26.10 -8.97 -9.88
N ILE A 238 -25.90 -8.99 -8.56
CA ILE A 238 -26.95 -8.79 -7.56
C ILE A 238 -26.72 -7.41 -6.94
N TRP A 239 -27.71 -6.54 -7.05
CA TRP A 239 -27.65 -5.18 -6.53
C TRP A 239 -28.61 -5.03 -5.35
N ARG A 240 -28.15 -4.37 -4.27
CA ARG A 240 -29.00 -3.93 -3.16
C ARG A 240 -29.90 -2.78 -3.65
N ALA A 241 -31.20 -2.83 -3.34
CA ALA A 241 -32.18 -1.86 -3.84
C ALA A 241 -32.61 -0.81 -2.79
N ASP A 242 -32.37 -1.06 -1.51
CA ASP A 242 -32.92 -0.31 -0.38
C ASP A 242 -31.96 0.76 0.18
N ALA A 243 -30.65 0.54 0.14
CA ALA A 243 -29.66 1.48 0.66
C ALA A 243 -28.33 1.46 -0.11
N LEU A 244 -27.72 2.65 -0.28
CA LEU A 244 -26.36 2.85 -0.79
C LEU A 244 -25.44 3.16 0.38
N ASN A 245 -24.98 2.12 1.06
CA ASN A 245 -24.07 2.20 2.20
C ASN A 245 -23.10 1.00 2.21
N ASP A 246 -22.10 1.04 3.08
CA ASP A 246 -21.03 0.04 3.17
C ASP A 246 -21.38 -1.16 4.08
N ASP A 247 -22.65 -1.30 4.49
CA ASP A 247 -23.07 -2.41 5.34
C ASP A 247 -23.03 -3.73 4.58
N TRP A 248 -22.49 -4.77 5.21
CA TRP A 248 -22.47 -6.13 4.66
C TRP A 248 -23.87 -6.59 4.19
N ILE A 249 -23.92 -7.17 2.99
CA ILE A 249 -25.10 -7.88 2.48
C ILE A 249 -24.87 -9.37 2.67
N TYR A 250 -25.78 -10.03 3.38
CA TYR A 250 -25.72 -11.49 3.54
C TYR A 250 -26.64 -12.16 2.53
N LEU A 251 -26.04 -12.76 1.50
CA LEU A 251 -26.75 -13.53 0.48
C LEU A 251 -26.57 -15.03 0.74
N ARG A 252 -27.65 -15.80 0.58
CA ARG A 252 -27.62 -17.26 0.65
C ARG A 252 -28.38 -17.86 -0.50
N LYS A 253 -27.78 -18.85 -1.16
CA LYS A 253 -28.43 -19.69 -2.17
C LYS A 253 -28.19 -21.15 -1.81
N THR A 254 -29.25 -21.95 -1.88
CA THR A 254 -29.22 -23.39 -1.66
C THR A 254 -29.69 -24.09 -2.91
N PHE A 255 -29.05 -25.19 -3.27
CA PHE A 255 -29.46 -26.08 -4.34
C PHE A 255 -29.10 -27.51 -3.96
N THR A 256 -29.90 -28.47 -4.43
CA THR A 256 -29.69 -29.90 -4.17
C THR A 256 -28.90 -30.49 -5.31
N ILE A 257 -27.90 -31.32 -4.98
CA ILE A 257 -27.13 -32.06 -5.98
C ILE A 257 -27.48 -33.54 -5.86
N SER A 258 -27.99 -34.12 -6.94
CA SER A 258 -28.25 -35.56 -7.01
C SER A 258 -26.98 -36.31 -7.43
N GLY A 259 -26.53 -37.26 -6.60
CA GLY A 259 -25.38 -38.10 -6.89
C GLY A 259 -24.03 -37.48 -6.51
N GLU A 260 -22.95 -38.14 -6.92
CA GLU A 260 -21.58 -37.76 -6.56
C GLU A 260 -21.05 -36.59 -7.42
N VAL A 261 -20.46 -35.58 -6.77
CA VAL A 261 -19.82 -34.45 -7.46
C VAL A 261 -18.37 -34.80 -7.80
N LYS A 262 -18.11 -35.11 -9.07
CA LYS A 262 -16.75 -35.43 -9.53
C LYS A 262 -15.85 -34.20 -9.69
N SER A 263 -16.43 -33.05 -10.02
CA SER A 263 -15.72 -31.79 -10.21
C SER A 263 -16.67 -30.62 -10.07
N ALA A 264 -16.17 -29.48 -9.58
CA ALA A 264 -16.90 -28.22 -9.58
C ALA A 264 -15.88 -27.07 -9.65
N LYS A 265 -16.27 -26.03 -10.39
CA LYS A 265 -15.52 -24.77 -10.49
C LYS A 265 -16.32 -23.68 -9.80
N LEU A 266 -15.63 -22.71 -9.23
CA LEU A 266 -16.19 -21.56 -8.55
C LEU A 266 -15.58 -20.29 -9.15
N TYR A 267 -16.47 -19.35 -9.47
CA TYR A 267 -16.16 -17.98 -9.82
C TYR A 267 -17.10 -17.09 -9.02
N ALA A 268 -16.56 -16.13 -8.27
CA ALA A 268 -17.35 -15.11 -7.59
C ALA A 268 -16.59 -13.78 -7.56
N THR A 269 -17.32 -12.69 -7.74
CA THR A 269 -16.76 -11.33 -7.85
C THR A 269 -17.75 -10.33 -7.27
N CYS A 270 -17.28 -9.15 -6.91
CA CYS A 270 -18.04 -8.08 -6.25
C CYS A 270 -17.43 -6.73 -6.62
N ASP A 271 -18.16 -5.62 -6.47
CA ASP A 271 -17.58 -4.29 -6.74
C ASP A 271 -16.63 -3.86 -5.60
N ASN A 272 -17.11 -3.99 -4.36
CA ASN A 272 -16.33 -3.81 -3.13
C ASN A 272 -15.88 -5.17 -2.61
N GLU A 273 -16.30 -5.59 -1.42
CA GLU A 273 -15.80 -6.80 -0.76
C GLU A 273 -16.82 -7.96 -0.75
N LEU A 274 -16.31 -9.18 -0.89
CA LEU A 274 -17.06 -10.43 -0.79
C LEU A 274 -16.29 -11.43 0.06
N GLU A 275 -16.94 -11.99 1.06
CA GLU A 275 -16.55 -13.24 1.68
C GLU A 275 -17.54 -14.34 1.28
N LEU A 276 -17.02 -15.46 0.79
CA LEU A 276 -17.84 -16.59 0.36
C LEU A 276 -17.53 -17.81 1.21
N SER A 277 -18.59 -18.47 1.70
CA SER A 277 -18.50 -19.80 2.30
C SER A 277 -19.45 -20.77 1.61
N ILE A 278 -19.04 -22.03 1.52
CA ILE A 278 -19.84 -23.14 1.01
C ILE A 278 -19.91 -24.18 2.13
N ASN A 279 -21.12 -24.55 2.55
CA ASN A 279 -21.36 -25.50 3.64
C ASN A 279 -20.60 -25.16 4.95
N GLY A 280 -20.47 -23.86 5.25
CA GLY A 280 -19.78 -23.37 6.44
C GLY A 280 -18.24 -23.35 6.35
N GLN A 281 -17.66 -23.81 5.23
CA GLN A 281 -16.23 -23.71 4.96
C GLN A 281 -15.95 -22.51 4.06
N SER A 282 -14.89 -21.76 4.35
CA SER A 282 -14.49 -20.63 3.50
C SER A 282 -14.15 -21.11 2.09
N ALA A 283 -14.72 -20.43 1.09
CA ALA A 283 -14.47 -20.64 -0.33
C ALA A 283 -13.62 -19.52 -0.94
N GLY A 284 -13.32 -18.46 -0.18
CA GLY A 284 -12.45 -17.35 -0.56
C GLY A 284 -12.99 -15.99 -0.14
N ARG A 285 -12.15 -14.96 -0.34
CA ARG A 285 -12.51 -13.54 -0.20
C ARG A 285 -12.08 -12.82 -1.48
N ALA A 286 -12.94 -11.97 -2.03
CA ALA A 286 -12.63 -11.04 -3.11
C ALA A 286 -12.72 -9.61 -2.59
N PRO A 287 -11.69 -8.77 -2.73
CA PRO A 287 -11.70 -7.38 -2.27
C PRO A 287 -12.34 -6.40 -3.26
N ASP A 288 -12.50 -6.81 -4.52
CA ASP A 288 -13.10 -6.05 -5.63
C ASP A 288 -13.30 -6.95 -6.87
N TRP A 289 -13.77 -6.33 -7.96
CA TRP A 289 -14.13 -7.04 -9.18
C TRP A 289 -12.91 -7.48 -10.00
N GLY A 290 -11.77 -6.82 -9.80
CA GLY A 290 -10.49 -7.15 -10.42
C GLY A 290 -9.84 -8.38 -9.80
N ASN A 291 -10.25 -8.76 -8.59
CA ASN A 291 -9.68 -9.87 -7.82
C ASN A 291 -10.74 -10.91 -7.44
N PRO A 292 -11.34 -11.62 -8.42
CA PRO A 292 -12.41 -12.56 -8.16
C PRO A 292 -11.91 -13.82 -7.42
N ILE A 293 -12.81 -14.43 -6.64
CA ILE A 293 -12.63 -15.78 -6.14
C ILE A 293 -12.66 -16.74 -7.32
N LEU A 294 -11.59 -17.50 -7.49
CA LEU A 294 -11.42 -18.51 -8.54
C LEU A 294 -10.97 -19.82 -7.89
N SER A 295 -11.76 -20.87 -8.06
CA SER A 295 -11.35 -22.22 -7.64
C SER A 295 -11.76 -23.27 -8.65
N THR A 296 -10.81 -24.09 -9.07
CA THR A 296 -11.06 -25.27 -9.93
C THR A 296 -11.35 -26.53 -9.12
N GLU A 297 -11.33 -26.44 -7.79
CA GLU A 297 -11.46 -27.57 -6.87
C GLU A 297 -12.64 -27.41 -5.90
N ALA A 298 -13.65 -26.61 -6.27
CA ALA A 298 -14.80 -26.31 -5.43
C ALA A 298 -15.62 -27.55 -5.05
N ALA A 299 -15.43 -28.68 -5.76
CA ALA A 299 -16.05 -29.96 -5.43
C ALA A 299 -15.74 -30.41 -3.99
N LYS A 300 -14.55 -30.06 -3.46
CA LYS A 300 -14.14 -30.39 -2.09
C LYS A 300 -15.02 -29.74 -1.03
N LEU A 301 -15.71 -28.65 -1.37
CA LEU A 301 -16.58 -27.89 -0.49
C LEU A 301 -18.06 -28.34 -0.60
N LEU A 302 -18.38 -29.17 -1.59
CA LEU A 302 -19.73 -29.67 -1.84
C LEU A 302 -19.95 -31.02 -1.16
N LYS A 303 -21.18 -31.24 -0.69
CA LYS A 303 -21.61 -32.53 -0.12
C LYS A 303 -22.91 -32.94 -0.81
N PRO A 304 -23.07 -34.21 -1.23
CA PRO A 304 -24.35 -34.73 -1.69
C PRO A 304 -25.40 -34.65 -0.57
N GLY A 305 -26.62 -34.28 -0.92
CA GLY A 305 -27.74 -34.05 0.01
C GLY A 305 -28.40 -32.70 -0.21
#